data_AF-A0A410DZK1-F1
#
_entry.id   AF-A0A410DZK1-F1
#
_cell.length_a   1.000
_cell.length_b   1.000
_cell.length_c   1.000
_cell.angle_alpha   90.00
_cell.angle_beta   90.00
_cell.angle_gamma   90.00
#
_symmetry.space_group_name_H-M   'P 1'
#
loop_
_entity.id
_entity.type
_entity.pdbx_description
1 polymer ?
#
loop_
_entity_poly.entity_id
_entity_poly.type
_entity_poly.pdbx_seq_one_letter_code
_entity_poly.pdbx_strand_id
1 'polypeptide(L)'
;MSNKFGNFRYSSNIKKSILISCSILADTSTLYMKEVKADTIIPKKSIAISQDIAWMQPSANVVGSTITIDLSQHFNMLDSSKLVITALSSDSNIITPNVNGSTLTLNIKSIGIAIITVTASDEKSTLVDKFEVKLNKLGDLNGDGFINTADALLIYRVTSGKDIPTDADKSRMDLNEDGKITNADADVIMNTYLGKPNSGIFSNSAVSIRNINDAPIATKVYINGNTTVGQTLSGNYSFIDVDSDLEGTSTFKWYRATKADGSDKALINGATSKQYTLGAEDGDKYIFFEVTPSATTGLSIRKGIEPVLLDF
;
A
#
# COMPACT_ATOMS: atom_id res chain seq x y z
N MET A 1 -54.83 -32.51 56.64
CA MET A 1 -53.51 -33.03 56.22
C MET A 1 -52.80 -31.88 55.49
N SER A 2 -52.12 -31.00 56.23
CA SER A 2 -50.72 -31.05 56.66
C SER A 2 -49.78 -30.37 55.67
N ASN A 3 -49.24 -29.24 56.13
CA ASN A 3 -48.06 -28.52 55.64
C ASN A 3 -46.87 -29.44 55.28
N LYS A 4 -46.06 -29.06 54.28
CA LYS A 4 -44.70 -28.50 54.46
C LYS A 4 -43.90 -28.42 53.15
N PHE A 5 -43.27 -27.26 52.99
CA PHE A 5 -42.03 -26.90 52.30
C PHE A 5 -41.19 -28.02 51.65
N GLY A 6 -40.77 -27.74 50.42
CA GLY A 6 -39.60 -28.34 49.77
C GLY A 6 -39.01 -27.37 48.75
N ASN A 7 -38.09 -26.51 49.19
CA ASN A 7 -37.27 -25.65 48.33
C ASN A 7 -36.49 -26.49 47.32
N PHE A 8 -36.57 -26.17 46.02
CA PHE A 8 -35.55 -26.60 45.06
C PHE A 8 -34.87 -25.41 44.41
N ARG A 9 -33.54 -25.47 44.55
CA ARG A 9 -32.54 -24.45 44.29
C ARG A 9 -32.37 -24.20 42.79
N TYR A 10 -32.07 -22.95 42.44
CA TYR A 10 -31.43 -22.64 41.17
C TYR A 10 -30.12 -23.45 41.05
N SER A 11 -29.99 -24.20 39.96
CA SER A 11 -28.71 -24.71 39.49
C SER A 11 -28.69 -24.69 37.96
N SER A 12 -27.54 -24.27 37.47
CA SER A 12 -27.21 -23.81 36.13
C SER A 12 -27.38 -24.82 34.99
N ASN A 13 -27.62 -24.26 33.81
CA ASN A 13 -27.10 -24.66 32.49
C ASN A 13 -27.73 -25.84 31.71
N ILE A 14 -28.37 -25.44 30.60
CA ILE A 14 -28.11 -25.85 29.20
C ILE A 14 -28.71 -27.19 28.66
N LYS A 15 -29.49 -26.99 27.57
CA LYS A 15 -29.86 -27.87 26.44
C LYS A 15 -30.86 -29.02 26.66
N LYS A 16 -32.02 -28.92 25.98
CA LYS A 16 -32.53 -29.99 25.09
C LYS A 16 -33.73 -29.55 24.22
N SER A 17 -33.47 -29.61 22.92
CA SER A 17 -34.28 -30.02 21.76
C SER A 17 -35.75 -30.38 21.96
N ILE A 18 -36.64 -29.80 21.13
CA ILE A 18 -38.02 -30.26 20.90
C ILE A 18 -38.09 -30.97 19.55
N LEU A 19 -38.64 -32.18 19.59
CA LEU A 19 -38.91 -33.13 18.51
C LEU A 19 -40.22 -32.75 17.78
N ILE A 20 -40.28 -33.00 16.47
CA ILE A 20 -41.57 -33.19 15.76
C ILE A 20 -41.51 -34.55 15.05
N SER A 21 -42.57 -35.32 15.30
CA SER A 21 -42.88 -36.70 14.91
C SER A 21 -43.36 -36.85 13.46
N CYS A 22 -42.99 -37.94 12.78
CA CYS A 22 -43.92 -38.70 11.91
C CYS A 22 -43.41 -40.12 11.59
N SER A 23 -44.37 -41.01 11.34
CA SER A 23 -44.33 -42.48 11.42
C SER A 23 -43.74 -43.20 10.20
N ILE A 24 -43.38 -44.47 10.42
CA ILE A 24 -42.64 -45.43 9.58
C ILE A 24 -43.44 -45.93 8.36
N LEU A 25 -42.79 -46.10 7.20
CA LEU A 25 -43.04 -47.16 6.20
C LEU A 25 -41.75 -47.41 5.38
N ALA A 26 -41.38 -48.68 5.27
CA ALA A 26 -40.08 -49.16 4.83
C ALA A 26 -39.92 -49.19 3.31
N ASP A 27 -38.73 -48.83 2.81
CA ASP A 27 -38.10 -49.56 1.71
C ASP A 27 -36.58 -49.40 1.72
N THR A 28 -35.89 -50.49 1.42
CA THR A 28 -34.46 -50.68 1.63
C THR A 28 -33.64 -49.96 0.57
N SER A 29 -33.07 -48.83 0.95
CA SER A 29 -31.87 -48.30 0.30
C SER A 29 -30.97 -47.70 1.39
N THR A 30 -29.74 -48.19 1.46
CA THR A 30 -28.71 -47.64 2.35
C THR A 30 -28.40 -46.21 1.91
N LEU A 31 -29.14 -45.24 2.45
CA LEU A 31 -28.77 -43.84 2.42
C LEU A 31 -27.53 -43.69 3.30
N TYR A 32 -26.38 -43.55 2.65
CA TYR A 32 -25.22 -42.92 3.24
C TYR A 32 -25.64 -41.50 3.66
N MET A 33 -26.10 -41.33 4.90
CA MET A 33 -26.08 -40.04 5.57
C MET A 33 -24.61 -39.74 5.85
N LYS A 34 -23.89 -39.24 4.84
CA LYS A 34 -22.67 -38.50 5.10
C LYS A 34 -23.14 -37.31 5.93
N GLU A 35 -22.80 -37.29 7.22
CA GLU A 35 -22.76 -36.03 7.94
C GLU A 35 -21.83 -35.12 7.13
N VAL A 36 -22.42 -34.31 6.26
CA VAL A 36 -21.79 -33.09 5.82
C VAL A 36 -21.75 -32.29 7.12
N LYS A 37 -20.63 -32.40 7.85
CA LYS A 37 -20.23 -31.33 8.76
C LYS A 37 -20.45 -30.08 7.93
N ALA A 38 -21.31 -29.18 8.39
CA ALA A 38 -21.44 -27.87 7.78
C ALA A 38 -20.00 -27.39 7.61
N ASP A 39 -19.51 -27.38 6.37
CA ASP A 39 -18.23 -26.80 6.07
C ASP A 39 -18.36 -25.43 6.69
N THR A 40 -17.52 -25.16 7.69
CA THR A 40 -17.38 -23.84 8.25
C THR A 40 -17.33 -22.92 7.05
N ILE A 41 -18.39 -22.14 6.83
CA ILE A 41 -18.40 -21.12 5.81
C ILE A 41 -17.33 -20.17 6.31
N ILE A 42 -16.09 -20.39 5.91
CA ILE A 42 -15.04 -19.42 6.06
C ILE A 42 -15.59 -18.23 5.27
N PRO A 43 -15.78 -17.06 5.89
CA PRO A 43 -15.97 -15.83 5.14
C PRO A 43 -14.83 -15.79 4.13
N LYS A 44 -15.08 -16.12 2.87
CA LYS A 44 -14.15 -15.82 1.79
C LYS A 44 -14.30 -14.32 1.62
N LYS A 45 -13.60 -13.59 2.48
CA LYS A 45 -13.72 -12.15 2.67
C LYS A 45 -12.57 -11.53 1.93
N SER A 46 -12.61 -11.63 0.60
CA SER A 46 -11.63 -11.05 -0.28
C SER A 46 -11.96 -9.56 -0.42
N ILE A 47 -11.05 -8.67 -0.07
CA ILE A 47 -11.09 -7.32 -0.64
C ILE A 47 -10.48 -7.48 -2.03
N ALA A 48 -11.25 -7.21 -3.08
CA ALA A 48 -10.69 -7.11 -4.42
C ALA A 48 -9.66 -5.97 -4.43
N ILE A 49 -8.40 -6.28 -4.74
CA ILE A 49 -7.35 -5.28 -4.93
C ILE A 49 -7.06 -5.14 -6.41
N SER A 50 -7.31 -3.96 -6.96
CA SER A 50 -6.69 -3.53 -8.22
C SER A 50 -5.35 -2.91 -7.86
N GLN A 51 -4.25 -3.53 -8.29
CA GLN A 51 -2.88 -3.09 -7.99
C GLN A 51 -2.19 -2.68 -9.29
N ASP A 52 -1.91 -1.39 -9.43
CA ASP A 52 -1.02 -0.84 -10.47
C ASP A 52 0.37 -0.57 -9.88
N ILE A 53 0.89 -1.48 -9.03
CA ILE A 53 2.18 -1.32 -8.37
C ILE A 53 3.05 -2.56 -8.61
N ALA A 54 4.10 -2.39 -9.41
CA ALA A 54 4.97 -3.47 -9.84
C ALA A 54 5.74 -4.13 -8.68
N TRP A 55 6.14 -3.35 -7.67
CA TRP A 55 6.91 -3.85 -6.53
C TRP A 55 6.08 -4.57 -5.46
N MET A 56 4.75 -4.43 -5.48
CA MET A 56 3.83 -5.12 -4.55
C MET A 56 3.39 -6.52 -5.03
N GLN A 57 4.03 -7.07 -6.07
CA GLN A 57 3.71 -8.39 -6.63
C GLN A 57 4.65 -9.50 -6.08
N PRO A 58 4.15 -10.65 -5.57
CA PRO A 58 2.74 -11.03 -5.48
C PRO A 58 2.10 -10.62 -4.13
N SER A 59 1.12 -9.72 -4.25
CA SER A 59 -0.01 -9.47 -3.35
C SER A 59 0.25 -8.83 -1.97
N ALA A 60 -0.23 -7.59 -1.84
CA ALA A 60 -0.90 -7.18 -0.61
C ALA A 60 -2.00 -8.21 -0.26
N ASN A 61 -1.95 -8.81 0.93
CA ASN A 61 -2.94 -9.76 1.40
C ASN A 61 -4.02 -9.02 2.19
N VAL A 62 -5.30 -9.28 1.92
CA VAL A 62 -6.37 -8.72 2.73
C VAL A 62 -7.06 -9.80 3.54
N VAL A 63 -7.06 -9.59 4.86
CA VAL A 63 -7.87 -10.36 5.79
C VAL A 63 -8.71 -9.39 6.61
N GLY A 64 -10.03 -9.49 6.51
CA GLY A 64 -10.91 -8.68 7.34
C GLY A 64 -10.84 -7.19 7.01
N SER A 65 -10.41 -6.38 7.97
CA SER A 65 -10.18 -4.93 7.85
C SER A 65 -8.68 -4.60 7.81
N THR A 66 -7.84 -5.56 7.46
CA THR A 66 -6.39 -5.40 7.45
C THR A 66 -5.81 -5.75 6.08
N ILE A 67 -4.91 -4.90 5.58
CA ILE A 67 -4.10 -5.15 4.39
C ILE A 67 -2.66 -5.37 4.86
N THR A 68 -2.04 -6.46 4.46
CA THR A 68 -0.65 -6.79 4.78
C THR A 68 0.19 -6.70 3.51
N ILE A 69 1.27 -5.94 3.56
CA ILE A 69 2.22 -5.71 2.45
C ILE A 69 3.61 -6.14 2.92
N ASP A 70 4.31 -6.92 2.10
CA ASP A 70 5.72 -7.26 2.32
C ASP A 70 6.62 -6.20 1.65
N LEU A 71 7.49 -5.58 2.45
CA LEU A 71 8.47 -4.57 2.03
C LEU A 71 9.89 -5.14 1.89
N SER A 72 10.08 -6.45 2.08
CA SER A 72 11.41 -7.09 2.17
C SER A 72 12.29 -6.86 0.93
N GLN A 73 11.67 -6.77 -0.26
CA GLN A 73 12.37 -6.53 -1.51
C GLN A 73 12.36 -5.06 -1.96
N HIS A 74 11.56 -4.22 -1.32
CA HIS A 74 11.31 -2.85 -1.80
C HIS A 74 12.45 -1.88 -1.44
N PHE A 75 13.01 -1.99 -0.24
CA PHE A 75 14.10 -1.14 0.24
C PHE A 75 15.47 -1.84 0.24
N ASN A 76 15.68 -2.80 -0.66
CA ASN A 76 16.92 -3.62 -0.74
C ASN A 76 18.20 -2.83 -1.06
N MET A 77 18.03 -1.59 -1.51
CA MET A 77 19.08 -0.60 -1.79
C MET A 77 19.70 0.03 -0.53
N LEU A 78 19.05 -0.12 0.63
CA LEU A 78 19.56 0.34 1.94
C LEU A 78 20.27 -0.79 2.69
N ASP A 79 21.14 -0.43 3.65
CA ASP A 79 21.81 -1.42 4.50
C ASP A 79 20.79 -2.13 5.41
N SER A 80 20.50 -3.39 5.08
CA SER A 80 19.53 -4.23 5.79
C SER A 80 19.83 -4.46 7.27
N SER A 81 21.09 -4.30 7.70
CA SER A 81 21.48 -4.50 9.10
C SER A 81 21.06 -3.35 10.03
N LYS A 82 20.80 -2.18 9.45
CA LYS A 82 20.42 -0.93 10.14
C LYS A 82 19.07 -0.37 9.69
N LEU A 83 18.35 -1.14 8.89
CA LEU A 83 17.13 -0.69 8.24
C LEU A 83 16.01 -0.47 9.28
N VAL A 84 15.55 0.78 9.36
CA VAL A 84 14.38 1.18 10.13
C VAL A 84 13.30 1.64 9.17
N ILE A 85 12.13 0.99 9.20
CA ILE A 85 10.98 1.33 8.38
C ILE A 85 9.87 1.90 9.27
N THR A 86 9.29 3.01 8.84
CA THR A 86 8.12 3.62 9.47
C THR A 86 7.07 3.93 8.40
N ALA A 87 5.81 4.07 8.80
CA ALA A 87 4.74 4.43 7.88
C ALA A 87 3.75 5.38 8.55
N LEU A 88 3.26 6.34 7.78
CA LEU A 88 2.24 7.31 8.20
C LEU A 88 1.09 7.32 7.20
N SER A 89 -0.10 7.63 7.69
CA SER A 89 -1.29 7.86 6.85
C SER A 89 -1.63 9.34 6.85
N SER A 90 -2.06 9.85 5.70
CA SER A 90 -2.63 11.20 5.59
C SER A 90 -3.92 11.37 6.39
N ASP A 91 -4.64 10.29 6.67
CA ASP A 91 -5.83 10.28 7.51
C ASP A 91 -5.92 8.99 8.36
N SER A 92 -5.65 9.14 9.66
CA SER A 92 -5.66 8.03 10.62
C SER A 92 -7.06 7.56 11.03
N ASN A 93 -8.11 8.28 10.64
CA ASN A 93 -9.51 7.86 10.79
C ASN A 93 -9.95 6.91 9.66
N ILE A 94 -9.25 6.93 8.52
CA ILE A 94 -9.52 6.03 7.38
C ILE A 94 -8.60 4.81 7.47
N ILE A 95 -7.28 5.02 7.57
CA ILE A 95 -6.28 3.93 7.64
C ILE A 95 -5.23 4.24 8.70
N THR A 96 -4.91 3.25 9.54
CA THR A 96 -3.79 3.32 10.48
C THR A 96 -2.70 2.30 10.11
N PRO A 97 -1.54 2.74 9.61
CA PRO A 97 -0.44 1.84 9.29
C PRO A 97 0.29 1.40 10.57
N ASN A 98 0.83 0.18 10.52
CA ASN A 98 1.72 -0.37 11.53
C ASN A 98 2.83 -1.15 10.82
N VAL A 99 4.08 -0.92 11.19
CA VAL A 99 5.23 -1.60 10.61
C VAL A 99 5.86 -2.50 11.65
N ASN A 100 6.09 -3.77 11.29
CA ASN A 100 6.83 -4.73 12.10
C ASN A 100 7.88 -5.42 11.23
N GLY A 101 9.15 -5.08 11.45
CA GLY A 101 10.24 -5.50 10.55
C GLY A 101 9.98 -5.00 9.12
N SER A 102 9.93 -5.92 8.16
CA SER A 102 9.62 -5.63 6.76
C SER A 102 8.14 -5.78 6.41
N THR A 103 7.26 -6.03 7.37
CA THR A 103 5.82 -6.20 7.11
C THR A 103 5.06 -4.94 7.49
N LEU A 104 4.38 -4.34 6.51
CA LEU A 104 3.45 -3.24 6.70
C LEU A 104 2.02 -3.79 6.82
N THR A 105 1.34 -3.43 7.91
CA THR A 105 -0.06 -3.75 8.14
C THR A 105 -0.89 -2.46 8.17
N LEU A 106 -1.83 -2.34 7.25
CA LEU A 106 -2.77 -1.22 7.19
C LEU A 106 -4.09 -1.64 7.84
N ASN A 107 -4.46 -0.95 8.93
CA ASN A 107 -5.73 -1.17 9.61
C ASN A 107 -6.77 -0.19 9.10
N ILE A 108 -7.76 -0.71 8.38
CA ILE A 108 -8.87 0.05 7.82
C ILE A 108 -9.89 0.35 8.91
N LYS A 109 -10.27 1.63 9.04
CA LYS A 109 -11.26 2.11 10.00
C LYS A 109 -12.53 2.65 9.32
N SER A 110 -12.39 3.28 8.16
CA SER A 110 -13.49 3.88 7.39
C SER A 110 -13.25 3.77 5.88
N ILE A 111 -14.31 3.97 5.09
CA ILE A 111 -14.19 4.25 3.66
C ILE A 111 -13.59 5.64 3.43
N GLY A 112 -12.99 5.85 2.26
CA GLY A 112 -12.34 7.10 1.88
C GLY A 112 -11.00 6.89 1.18
N ILE A 113 -10.22 7.95 1.04
CA ILE A 113 -8.89 7.92 0.39
C ILE A 113 -7.85 8.30 1.44
N ALA A 114 -6.78 7.53 1.53
CA ALA A 114 -5.62 7.85 2.35
C ALA A 114 -4.34 7.64 1.56
N ILE A 115 -3.40 8.57 1.67
CA ILE A 115 -2.05 8.43 1.16
C ILE A 115 -1.21 7.83 2.27
N ILE A 116 -0.56 6.71 1.98
CA ILE A 116 0.41 6.09 2.88
C ILE A 116 1.80 6.59 2.46
N THR A 117 2.56 7.09 3.43
CA THR A 117 3.96 7.46 3.25
C THR A 117 4.81 6.50 4.05
N VAL A 118 5.63 5.70 3.37
CA VAL A 118 6.57 4.75 3.96
C VAL A 118 7.95 5.39 3.93
N THR A 119 8.62 5.44 5.08
CA THR A 119 9.97 5.97 5.20
C THR A 119 10.90 4.88 5.67
N ALA A 120 11.96 4.62 4.92
CA ALA A 120 13.01 3.65 5.23
C ALA A 120 14.35 4.36 5.39
N SER A 121 15.11 4.04 6.45
CA SER A 121 16.43 4.65 6.70
C SER A 121 17.42 3.61 7.22
N ASP A 122 18.69 3.76 6.84
CA ASP A 122 19.83 2.96 7.31
C ASP A 122 20.87 3.78 8.10
N GLU A 123 20.41 4.84 8.79
CA GLU A 123 21.20 5.89 9.44
C GLU A 123 21.98 6.82 8.50
N LYS A 124 22.29 6.38 7.28
CA LYS A 124 23.09 7.15 6.31
C LYS A 124 22.23 7.76 5.22
N SER A 125 21.25 7.01 4.75
CA SER A 125 20.35 7.39 3.66
C SER A 125 18.91 7.23 4.15
N THR A 126 18.01 7.99 3.54
CA THR A 126 16.57 7.89 3.80
C THR A 126 15.84 7.86 2.47
N LEU A 127 14.99 6.85 2.28
CA LEU A 127 14.06 6.73 1.18
C LEU A 127 12.64 6.95 1.67
N VAL A 128 11.85 7.59 0.84
CA VAL A 128 10.43 7.82 1.08
C VAL A 128 9.68 7.31 -0.14
N ASP A 129 8.71 6.45 0.10
CA ASP A 129 7.79 5.91 -0.89
C ASP A 129 6.35 6.30 -0.52
N LYS A 130 5.53 6.60 -1.52
CA LYS A 130 4.13 6.98 -1.35
C LYS A 130 3.23 6.19 -2.27
N PHE A 131 2.10 5.79 -1.71
CA PHE A 131 1.02 5.22 -2.49
C PHE A 131 -0.33 5.66 -1.96
N GLU A 132 -1.28 5.80 -2.87
CA GLU A 132 -2.67 6.08 -2.57
C GLU A 132 -3.40 4.76 -2.28
N VAL A 133 -4.15 4.73 -1.18
CA VAL A 133 -5.09 3.66 -0.86
C VAL A 133 -6.50 4.26 -0.86
N LYS A 134 -7.32 3.81 -1.81
CA LYS A 134 -8.71 4.22 -1.93
C LYS A 134 -9.63 3.06 -1.53
N LEU A 135 -10.48 3.33 -0.54
CA LEU A 135 -11.45 2.42 0.04
C LEU A 135 -12.86 2.85 -0.40
N ASN A 136 -13.46 2.10 -1.30
CA ASN A 136 -14.83 2.33 -1.74
C ASN A 136 -15.79 1.40 -1.00
N LYS A 137 -17.03 1.84 -0.79
CA LYS A 137 -18.07 0.97 -0.29
C LYS A 137 -18.36 -0.10 -1.36
N LEU A 138 -18.29 -1.38 -1.01
CA LEU A 138 -18.59 -2.44 -1.97
C LEU A 138 -20.08 -2.38 -2.34
N GLY A 139 -20.37 -2.35 -3.63
CA GLY A 139 -21.71 -2.08 -4.17
C GLY A 139 -22.01 -0.61 -4.48
N ASP A 140 -21.14 0.33 -4.11
CA ASP A 140 -21.12 1.70 -4.65
C ASP A 140 -20.24 1.68 -5.92
N LEU A 141 -20.90 1.46 -7.05
CA LEU A 141 -20.26 1.28 -8.35
C LEU A 141 -19.98 2.62 -9.02
N ASN A 142 -20.83 3.62 -8.79
CA ASN A 142 -20.70 4.95 -9.38
C ASN A 142 -19.78 5.90 -8.57
N GLY A 143 -19.42 5.52 -7.33
CA GLY A 143 -18.54 6.27 -6.44
C GLY A 143 -19.21 7.47 -5.73
N ASP A 144 -20.54 7.48 -5.64
CA ASP A 144 -21.30 8.57 -5.02
C ASP A 144 -21.41 8.47 -3.48
N GLY A 145 -20.87 7.40 -2.90
CA GLY A 145 -20.86 7.13 -1.46
C GLY A 145 -22.10 6.40 -0.95
N PHE A 146 -23.11 6.20 -1.79
CA PHE A 146 -24.35 5.50 -1.48
C PHE A 146 -24.39 4.15 -2.20
N ILE A 147 -25.11 3.19 -1.61
CA ILE A 147 -25.46 1.95 -2.32
C ILE A 147 -26.94 2.08 -2.64
N ASN A 148 -27.28 2.24 -3.91
CA ASN A 148 -28.66 2.47 -4.33
C ASN A 148 -28.94 1.86 -5.73
N THR A 149 -30.11 2.19 -6.28
CA THR A 149 -30.53 1.65 -7.58
C THR A 149 -29.68 2.13 -8.76
N ALA A 150 -28.98 3.26 -8.63
CA ALA A 150 -28.04 3.75 -9.63
C ALA A 150 -26.82 2.82 -9.77
N ASP A 151 -26.37 2.20 -8.68
CA ASP A 151 -25.30 1.20 -8.73
C ASP A 151 -25.77 -0.09 -9.39
N ALA A 152 -26.96 -0.58 -9.01
CA ALA A 152 -27.57 -1.74 -9.66
C ALA A 152 -27.76 -1.52 -11.17
N LEU A 153 -28.06 -0.29 -11.58
CA LEU A 153 -28.19 0.08 -12.99
C LEU A 153 -26.88 -0.09 -13.77
N LEU A 154 -25.71 0.13 -13.16
CA LEU A 154 -24.43 -0.10 -13.82
C LEU A 154 -24.23 -1.58 -14.15
N ILE A 155 -24.59 -2.49 -13.24
CA ILE A 155 -24.57 -3.94 -13.49
C ILE A 155 -25.52 -4.29 -14.64
N TYR A 156 -26.75 -3.78 -14.62
CA TYR A 156 -27.71 -4.06 -15.70
C TYR A 156 -27.23 -3.56 -17.07
N ARG A 157 -26.50 -2.44 -17.13
CA ARG A 157 -25.94 -1.92 -18.38
C ARG A 157 -24.82 -2.82 -18.91
N VAL A 158 -23.98 -3.35 -18.03
CA VAL A 158 -22.94 -4.33 -18.37
C VAL A 158 -23.56 -5.66 -18.82
N THR A 159 -24.52 -6.21 -18.08
CA THR A 159 -25.16 -7.50 -18.43
C THR A 159 -26.01 -7.41 -19.70
N SER A 160 -26.51 -6.22 -20.04
CA SER A 160 -27.22 -5.95 -21.30
C SER A 160 -26.29 -5.64 -22.48
N GLY A 161 -24.96 -5.67 -22.28
CA GLY A 161 -23.96 -5.36 -23.32
C GLY A 161 -23.92 -3.89 -23.74
N LYS A 162 -24.50 -2.98 -22.95
CA LYS A 162 -24.54 -1.55 -23.24
C LYS A 162 -23.22 -0.85 -22.88
N ASP A 163 -22.56 -1.33 -21.82
CA ASP A 163 -21.26 -0.85 -21.37
C ASP A 163 -20.27 -2.02 -21.30
N ILE A 164 -18.99 -1.74 -21.59
CA ILE A 164 -17.90 -2.71 -21.48
C ILE A 164 -17.10 -2.36 -20.22
N PRO A 165 -17.13 -3.18 -19.15
CA PRO A 165 -16.44 -2.88 -17.90
C PRO A 165 -14.93 -3.06 -18.08
N THR A 166 -14.14 -2.18 -17.44
CA THR A 166 -12.69 -2.40 -17.27
C THR A 166 -12.43 -3.61 -16.37
N ASP A 167 -11.21 -4.14 -16.34
CA ASP A 167 -10.90 -5.27 -15.46
C ASP A 167 -11.04 -4.90 -13.97
N ALA A 168 -10.73 -3.65 -13.61
CA ALA A 168 -10.98 -3.12 -12.28
C ALA A 168 -12.50 -3.04 -11.96
N ASP A 169 -13.32 -2.68 -12.95
CA ASP A 169 -14.79 -2.67 -12.78
C ASP A 169 -15.34 -4.08 -12.60
N LYS A 170 -14.84 -5.05 -13.39
CA LYS A 170 -15.29 -6.46 -13.28
C LYS A 170 -15.10 -7.01 -11.88
N SER A 171 -13.95 -6.74 -11.25
CA SER A 171 -13.67 -7.18 -9.88
C SER A 171 -14.53 -6.50 -8.81
N ARG A 172 -15.14 -5.36 -9.11
CA ARG A 172 -16.06 -4.64 -8.20
C ARG A 172 -17.53 -5.00 -8.44
N MET A 173 -17.86 -5.53 -9.62
CA MET A 173 -19.22 -5.82 -10.06
C MET A 173 -19.69 -7.24 -9.73
N ASP A 174 -18.77 -8.20 -9.54
CA ASP A 174 -19.07 -9.54 -9.01
C ASP A 174 -19.20 -9.47 -7.47
N LEU A 175 -20.41 -9.13 -7.01
CA LEU A 175 -20.72 -8.86 -5.60
C LEU A 175 -21.11 -10.11 -4.84
N ASN A 176 -21.55 -11.16 -5.53
CA ASN A 176 -21.86 -12.46 -4.93
C ASN A 176 -20.65 -13.41 -4.94
N GLU A 177 -19.52 -12.99 -5.51
CA GLU A 177 -18.26 -13.74 -5.67
C GLU A 177 -18.41 -15.09 -6.39
N ASP A 178 -19.36 -15.19 -7.34
CA ASP A 178 -19.58 -16.42 -8.13
C ASP A 178 -18.70 -16.50 -9.39
N GLY A 179 -17.90 -15.46 -9.65
CA GLY A 179 -17.00 -15.33 -10.79
C GLY A 179 -17.69 -14.80 -12.05
N LYS A 180 -18.97 -14.39 -11.97
CA LYS A 180 -19.73 -13.89 -13.12
C LYS A 180 -20.52 -12.65 -12.75
N ILE A 181 -20.40 -11.63 -13.60
CA ILE A 181 -21.24 -10.43 -13.49
C ILE A 181 -22.62 -10.75 -14.07
N THR A 182 -23.63 -10.83 -13.22
CA THR A 182 -25.01 -11.17 -13.59
C THR A 182 -26.01 -10.28 -12.86
N ASN A 183 -27.30 -10.47 -13.15
CA ASN A 183 -28.35 -9.77 -12.41
C ASN A 183 -28.40 -10.16 -10.93
N ALA A 184 -27.80 -11.30 -10.54
CA ALA A 184 -27.69 -11.70 -9.14
C ALA A 184 -26.83 -10.70 -8.33
N ASP A 185 -25.84 -10.07 -8.95
CA ASP A 185 -25.04 -9.02 -8.32
C ASP A 185 -25.83 -7.74 -8.11
N ALA A 186 -26.69 -7.38 -9.08
CA ALA A 186 -27.61 -6.26 -8.94
C ALA A 186 -28.63 -6.51 -7.82
N ASP A 187 -29.05 -7.76 -7.63
CA ASP A 187 -29.92 -8.15 -6.51
C ASP A 187 -29.20 -8.01 -5.15
N VAL A 188 -27.89 -8.24 -5.08
CA VAL A 188 -27.10 -7.97 -3.87
C VAL A 188 -27.19 -6.48 -3.51
N ILE A 189 -26.99 -5.58 -4.47
CA ILE A 189 -27.13 -4.12 -4.26
C ILE A 189 -28.54 -3.77 -3.79
N MET A 190 -29.57 -4.27 -4.49
CA MET A 190 -30.96 -3.94 -4.19
C MET A 190 -31.39 -4.46 -2.81
N ASN A 191 -31.01 -5.68 -2.44
CA ASN A 191 -31.31 -6.23 -1.11
C ASN A 191 -30.60 -5.44 0.00
N THR A 192 -29.40 -4.90 -0.27
CA THR A 192 -28.67 -4.00 0.64
C THR A 192 -29.40 -2.69 0.83
N TYR A 193 -29.81 -2.06 -0.27
CA TYR A 193 -30.57 -0.81 -0.25
C TYR A 193 -31.89 -0.94 0.52
N LEU A 194 -32.55 -2.10 0.40
CA LEU A 194 -33.80 -2.42 1.09
C LEU A 194 -33.62 -2.90 2.54
N GLY A 195 -32.39 -2.97 3.05
CA GLY A 195 -32.11 -3.37 4.44
C GLY A 195 -32.44 -4.82 4.76
N LYS A 196 -32.48 -5.71 3.76
CA LYS A 196 -32.65 -7.15 4.01
C LYS A 196 -31.38 -7.72 4.62
N PRO A 197 -31.47 -8.66 5.59
CA PRO A 197 -30.30 -9.32 6.12
C PRO A 197 -29.65 -10.15 5.01
N ASN A 198 -28.52 -9.68 4.50
CA ASN A 198 -27.78 -10.42 3.49
C ASN A 198 -27.03 -11.59 4.13
N SER A 199 -27.24 -12.81 3.59
CA SER A 199 -26.53 -14.02 4.00
C SER A 199 -25.09 -14.11 3.45
N GLY A 200 -24.64 -13.08 2.73
CA GLY A 200 -23.25 -12.87 2.31
C GLY A 200 -22.72 -11.59 2.96
N ILE A 201 -21.99 -11.77 4.04
CA ILE A 201 -21.15 -10.84 4.80
C ILE A 201 -20.86 -9.50 4.10
N PHE A 202 -21.62 -8.44 4.44
CA PHE A 202 -21.13 -7.07 4.22
C PHE A 202 -20.13 -6.71 5.29
N SER A 203 -18.88 -6.92 4.97
CA SER A 203 -17.83 -6.27 5.74
C SER A 203 -16.63 -5.92 4.88
N ASN A 204 -16.74 -5.72 3.57
CA ASN A 204 -15.55 -5.44 2.76
C ASN A 204 -15.77 -4.25 1.86
N SER A 205 -14.94 -3.24 2.03
CA SER A 205 -14.70 -2.16 1.07
C SER A 205 -13.92 -2.72 -0.13
N ALA A 206 -14.13 -2.22 -1.35
CA ALA A 206 -13.20 -2.45 -2.44
C ALA A 206 -11.96 -1.57 -2.21
N VAL A 207 -10.75 -2.12 -2.38
CA VAL A 207 -9.49 -1.37 -2.20
C VAL A 207 -8.79 -1.24 -3.54
N SER A 208 -8.48 -0.02 -3.94
CA SER A 208 -7.55 0.25 -5.03
C SER A 208 -6.29 0.86 -4.45
N ILE A 209 -5.12 0.32 -4.82
CA ILE A 209 -3.82 0.86 -4.43
C ILE A 209 -3.11 1.36 -5.69
N ARG A 210 -2.67 2.63 -5.66
CA ARG A 210 -2.02 3.29 -6.78
C ARG A 210 -0.69 3.88 -6.35
N ASN A 211 0.35 3.64 -7.15
CA ASN A 211 1.66 4.24 -6.92
C ASN A 211 1.61 5.76 -7.06
N ILE A 212 2.27 6.48 -6.16
CA ILE A 212 2.55 7.91 -6.32
C ILE A 212 4.05 8.01 -6.55
N ASN A 213 4.44 8.55 -7.71
CA ASN A 213 5.86 8.66 -8.04
C ASN A 213 6.62 9.50 -7.01
N ASP A 214 7.77 9.01 -6.59
CA ASP A 214 8.70 9.70 -5.72
C ASP A 214 9.91 10.21 -6.48
N ALA A 215 10.69 11.08 -5.84
CA ALA A 215 11.88 11.66 -6.44
C ALA A 215 13.11 10.78 -6.14
N PRO A 216 14.09 10.71 -7.06
CA PRO A 216 15.31 9.96 -6.80
C PRO A 216 16.18 10.65 -5.74
N ILE A 217 17.04 9.88 -5.12
CA ILE A 217 18.07 10.36 -4.19
C ILE A 217 19.48 10.04 -4.72
N ALA A 218 20.44 10.87 -4.33
CA ALA A 218 21.85 10.63 -4.58
C ALA A 218 22.49 10.16 -3.28
N THR A 219 23.18 9.02 -3.33
CA THR A 219 23.93 8.47 -2.20
C THR A 219 25.39 8.29 -2.56
N LYS A 220 26.24 8.02 -1.57
CA LYS A 220 27.69 7.81 -1.77
C LYS A 220 28.32 8.92 -2.61
N VAL A 221 28.00 10.18 -2.30
CA VAL A 221 28.54 11.32 -3.02
C VAL A 221 30.01 11.50 -2.60
N TYR A 222 30.94 11.54 -3.55
CA TYR A 222 32.36 11.77 -3.25
C TYR A 222 33.09 12.39 -4.43
N ILE A 223 34.22 13.04 -4.17
CA ILE A 223 35.11 13.62 -5.17
C ILE A 223 36.38 12.76 -5.23
N ASN A 224 36.89 12.50 -6.43
CA ASN A 224 38.22 11.94 -6.62
C ASN A 224 39.01 12.75 -7.67
N GLY A 225 40.33 12.59 -7.69
CA GLY A 225 41.23 13.31 -8.59
C GLY A 225 42.41 13.94 -7.86
N ASN A 226 43.28 14.60 -8.62
CA ASN A 226 44.43 15.32 -8.05
C ASN A 226 44.00 16.73 -7.66
N THR A 227 44.38 17.17 -6.45
CA THR A 227 43.98 18.47 -5.89
C THR A 227 44.92 19.62 -6.26
N THR A 228 45.80 19.42 -7.23
CA THR A 228 46.67 20.48 -7.74
C THR A 228 45.94 21.36 -8.75
N VAL A 229 46.13 22.67 -8.68
CA VAL A 229 45.62 23.63 -9.68
C VAL A 229 45.93 23.14 -11.10
N GLY A 230 44.93 23.21 -11.99
CA GLY A 230 44.98 22.73 -13.37
C GLY A 230 44.65 21.25 -13.54
N GLN A 231 44.51 20.47 -12.47
CA GLN A 231 44.05 19.09 -12.53
C GLN A 231 42.51 19.00 -12.52
N THR A 232 41.98 17.86 -12.97
CA THR A 232 40.54 17.63 -13.03
C THR A 232 40.08 16.74 -11.88
N LEU A 233 39.07 17.22 -11.16
CA LEU A 233 38.30 16.48 -10.18
C LEU A 233 37.07 15.86 -10.84
N SER A 234 36.68 14.67 -10.38
CA SER A 234 35.43 14.02 -10.78
C SER A 234 34.51 13.86 -9.56
N GLY A 235 33.29 14.37 -9.68
CA GLY A 235 32.21 14.14 -8.73
C GLY A 235 31.53 12.82 -9.02
N ASN A 236 31.37 11.98 -8.00
CA ASN A 236 30.78 10.65 -8.10
C ASN A 236 29.60 10.56 -7.14
N TYR A 237 28.61 9.76 -7.50
CA TYR A 237 27.44 9.45 -6.67
C TYR A 237 26.81 8.16 -7.19
N SER A 238 25.97 7.55 -6.37
CA SER A 238 25.05 6.48 -6.74
C SER A 238 23.64 7.05 -6.83
N PHE A 239 23.00 6.86 -7.98
CA PHE A 239 21.59 7.15 -8.17
C PHE A 239 20.77 6.04 -7.52
N ILE A 240 19.76 6.42 -6.75
CA ILE A 240 18.80 5.50 -6.16
C ILE A 240 17.41 6.08 -6.38
N ASP A 241 16.50 5.24 -6.85
CA ASP A 241 15.09 5.58 -7.02
C ASP A 241 14.24 4.40 -6.53
N VAL A 242 13.24 4.70 -5.70
CA VAL A 242 12.43 3.68 -5.03
C VAL A 242 11.38 3.06 -5.97
N ASP A 243 10.97 3.82 -6.99
CA ASP A 243 10.08 3.38 -8.06
C ASP A 243 10.83 2.60 -9.15
N SER A 244 12.16 2.50 -9.03
CA SER A 244 13.06 1.92 -10.03
C SER A 244 13.03 2.68 -11.37
N ASP A 245 12.76 3.99 -11.33
CA ASP A 245 12.88 4.84 -12.50
C ASP A 245 14.35 4.91 -12.97
N LEU A 246 14.56 4.97 -14.29
CA LEU A 246 15.92 5.10 -14.85
C LEU A 246 16.49 6.49 -14.60
N GLU A 247 17.78 6.58 -14.29
CA GLU A 247 18.46 7.87 -14.15
C GLU A 247 18.32 8.71 -15.42
N GLY A 248 17.83 9.93 -15.24
CA GLY A 248 17.69 10.98 -16.26
C GLY A 248 18.88 11.95 -16.25
N THR A 249 18.60 13.21 -16.60
CA THR A 249 19.65 14.24 -16.67
C THR A 249 19.85 14.91 -15.31
N SER A 250 20.71 14.31 -14.49
CA SER A 250 21.13 14.87 -13.20
C SER A 250 21.89 16.20 -13.38
N THR A 251 21.70 17.13 -12.44
CA THR A 251 22.37 18.44 -12.47
C THR A 251 23.43 18.55 -11.39
N PHE A 252 24.50 19.29 -11.69
CA PHE A 252 25.68 19.37 -10.84
C PHE A 252 26.04 20.81 -10.53
N LYS A 253 26.62 21.02 -9.35
CA LYS A 253 27.23 22.28 -8.95
C LYS A 253 28.51 22.01 -8.18
N TRP A 254 29.46 22.91 -8.38
CA TRP A 254 30.70 22.93 -7.62
C TRP A 254 30.77 24.20 -6.78
N TYR A 255 31.31 24.07 -5.59
CA TYR A 255 31.51 25.18 -4.66
C TYR A 255 32.94 25.23 -4.18
N ARG A 256 33.37 26.44 -3.80
CA ARG A 256 34.65 26.73 -3.19
C ARG A 256 34.43 27.32 -1.80
N ALA A 257 35.20 26.90 -0.81
CA ALA A 257 35.14 27.47 0.54
C ALA A 257 36.52 27.61 1.18
N THR A 258 36.62 28.42 2.23
CA THR A 258 37.85 28.54 3.03
C THR A 258 37.85 27.61 4.25
N LYS A 259 36.68 27.10 4.65
CA LYS A 259 36.54 26.17 5.76
C LYS A 259 36.20 24.77 5.29
N ALA A 260 36.77 23.78 5.97
CA ALA A 260 36.50 22.36 5.70
C ALA A 260 35.01 22.01 5.87
N ASP A 261 34.30 22.66 6.80
CA ASP A 261 32.87 22.43 7.05
C ASP A 261 31.95 22.95 5.94
N GLY A 262 32.47 23.69 4.96
CA GLY A 262 31.70 24.28 3.87
C GLY A 262 30.71 25.36 4.31
N SER A 263 30.82 25.90 5.53
CA SER A 263 29.90 26.91 6.07
C SER A 263 29.98 28.24 5.31
N ASP A 264 31.09 28.51 4.63
CA ASP A 264 31.33 29.70 3.80
C ASP A 264 31.37 29.39 2.29
N LYS A 265 30.80 28.26 1.87
CA LYS A 265 30.85 27.82 0.47
C LYS A 265 30.22 28.84 -0.49
N ALA A 266 30.96 29.16 -1.55
CA ALA A 266 30.53 30.01 -2.66
C ALA A 266 30.40 29.18 -3.94
N LEU A 267 29.35 29.43 -4.72
CA LEU A 267 29.10 28.73 -5.98
C LEU A 267 30.16 29.10 -7.02
N ILE A 268 30.73 28.10 -7.69
CA ILE A 268 31.60 28.28 -8.84
C ILE A 268 30.72 28.37 -10.09
N ASN A 269 30.50 29.59 -10.58
CA ASN A 269 29.61 29.84 -11.71
C ASN A 269 30.08 29.10 -12.98
N GLY A 270 29.16 28.41 -13.64
CA GLY A 270 29.42 27.65 -14.88
C GLY A 270 29.96 26.23 -14.67
N ALA A 271 30.32 25.85 -13.44
CA ALA A 271 30.74 24.48 -13.13
C ALA A 271 29.52 23.56 -12.97
N THR A 272 28.96 23.11 -14.09
CA THR A 272 27.73 22.28 -14.15
C THR A 272 27.96 20.85 -14.65
N SER A 273 29.22 20.45 -14.86
CA SER A 273 29.58 19.11 -15.31
C SER A 273 29.98 18.22 -14.13
N LYS A 274 29.92 16.89 -14.35
CA LYS A 274 30.41 15.89 -13.40
C LYS A 274 31.93 15.96 -13.18
N GLN A 275 32.64 16.61 -14.10
CA GLN A 275 34.07 16.90 -14.01
C GLN A 275 34.28 18.41 -13.79
N TYR A 276 35.27 18.76 -12.99
CA TYR A 276 35.67 20.14 -12.72
C TYR A 276 37.18 20.29 -12.75
N THR A 277 37.70 21.21 -13.55
CA THR A 277 39.13 21.51 -13.60
C THR A 277 39.45 22.65 -12.64
N LEU A 278 40.40 22.42 -11.74
CA LEU A 278 40.80 23.37 -10.70
C LEU A 278 41.43 24.63 -11.33
N GLY A 279 40.83 25.78 -11.04
CA GLY A 279 41.35 27.09 -11.42
C GLY A 279 42.38 27.61 -10.41
N ALA A 280 43.11 28.67 -10.79
CA ALA A 280 44.09 29.29 -9.89
C ALA A 280 43.45 29.83 -8.59
N GLU A 281 42.19 30.26 -8.66
CA GLU A 281 41.45 30.76 -7.49
C GLU A 281 41.01 29.66 -6.51
N ASP A 282 41.12 28.38 -6.89
CA ASP A 282 40.83 27.23 -6.03
C ASP A 282 42.04 26.85 -5.15
N GLY A 283 43.20 27.49 -5.35
CA GLY A 283 44.39 27.25 -4.54
C GLY A 283 44.16 27.54 -3.05
N ASP A 284 44.59 26.61 -2.19
CA ASP A 284 44.38 26.66 -0.73
C ASP A 284 42.90 26.84 -0.34
N LYS A 285 41.98 26.18 -1.06
CA LYS A 285 40.54 26.18 -0.82
C LYS A 285 39.99 24.76 -0.78
N TYR A 286 38.87 24.61 -0.10
CA TYR A 286 38.07 23.39 -0.12
C TYR A 286 37.10 23.41 -1.29
N ILE A 287 36.94 22.26 -1.96
CA ILE A 287 36.03 22.09 -3.08
C ILE A 287 34.92 21.14 -2.70
N PHE A 288 33.69 21.54 -2.98
CA PHE A 288 32.49 20.77 -2.68
C PHE A 288 31.74 20.47 -3.98
N PHE A 289 31.14 19.29 -4.02
CA PHE A 289 30.34 18.81 -5.13
C PHE A 289 28.90 18.60 -4.65
N GLU A 290 27.95 19.13 -5.39
CA GLU A 290 26.51 18.93 -5.19
C GLU A 290 25.92 18.31 -6.44
N VAL A 291 25.12 17.28 -6.24
CA VAL A 291 24.35 16.62 -7.29
C VAL A 291 22.87 16.72 -6.92
N THR A 292 22.04 17.08 -7.90
CA THR A 292 20.58 16.91 -7.83
C THR A 292 20.22 15.84 -8.86
N PRO A 293 19.94 14.60 -8.42
CA PRO A 293 19.58 13.52 -9.33
C PRO A 293 18.23 13.80 -9.98
N SER A 294 18.03 13.28 -11.19
CA SER A 294 16.75 13.33 -11.90
C SER A 294 16.47 11.97 -12.49
N ALA A 295 15.20 11.58 -12.53
CA ALA A 295 14.74 10.34 -13.14
C ALA A 295 14.14 10.64 -14.53
N THR A 296 14.28 9.71 -15.47
CA THR A 296 13.78 9.83 -16.86
C THR A 296 12.26 9.73 -16.93
N THR A 297 11.69 9.03 -15.96
CA THR A 297 10.25 8.92 -15.67
C THR A 297 10.02 9.43 -14.25
N GLY A 298 8.82 9.96 -13.98
CA GLY A 298 8.48 10.45 -12.64
C GLY A 298 8.60 11.96 -12.38
N LEU A 299 7.61 12.52 -11.68
CA LEU A 299 7.57 13.95 -11.36
C LEU A 299 8.64 14.29 -10.30
N SER A 300 9.70 14.96 -10.73
CA SER A 300 10.79 15.41 -9.86
C SER A 300 10.34 16.47 -8.86
N ILE A 301 10.07 16.11 -7.60
CA ILE A 301 9.99 17.07 -6.49
C ILE A 301 10.63 16.54 -5.21
N ARG A 302 11.96 16.42 -5.20
CA ARG A 302 12.75 16.82 -4.03
C ARG A 302 14.22 17.06 -4.37
N LYS A 303 14.69 18.24 -3.98
CA LYS A 303 16.09 18.64 -4.02
C LYS A 303 16.78 18.02 -2.81
N GLY A 304 17.34 16.83 -2.98
CA GLY A 304 18.20 16.20 -1.97
C GLY A 304 19.51 16.98 -1.88
N ILE A 305 19.58 17.92 -0.93
CA ILE A 305 20.81 18.60 -0.56
C ILE A 305 21.40 17.77 0.59
N GLU A 306 22.30 16.84 0.28
CA GLU A 306 23.22 16.31 1.28
C GLU A 306 24.65 16.68 0.87
N PRO A 307 25.31 17.60 1.61
CA PRO A 307 26.72 17.84 1.43
C PRO A 307 27.49 16.64 1.98
N VAL A 308 28.16 15.88 1.11
CA VAL A 308 29.23 14.98 1.58
C VAL A 308 30.51 15.79 1.72
N LEU A 309 30.91 16.00 2.98
CA LEU A 309 32.20 16.54 3.37
C LEU A 309 33.27 15.50 3.03
N LEU A 310 34.25 15.88 2.22
CA LEU A 310 35.51 15.15 2.13
C LEU A 310 36.61 16.05 2.65
N ASP A 311 37.19 15.62 3.76
CA ASP A 311 38.41 16.17 4.33
C ASP A 311 39.60 15.82 3.44
N PHE A 312 40.36 16.84 3.03
CA PHE A 312 41.82 16.79 2.88
C PHE A 312 42.39 18.17 3.23
#